data_AF-A0A4Y9N986-F1
#
_entry.id   AF-A0A4Y9N986-F1
#
_cell.length_a   1.000
_cell.length_b   1.000
_cell.length_c   1.000
_cell.angle_alpha   90.00
_cell.angle_beta   90.00
_cell.angle_gamma   90.00
#
_symmetry.space_group_name_H-M   'P 1'
#
loop_
_entity.id
_entity.type
_entity.pdbx_description
1 polymer ?
#
loop_
_entity_poly.entity_id
_entity_poly.type
_entity_poly.pdbx_seq_one_letter_code
_entity_poly.pdbx_strand_id
1 'polypeptide(L)'
;MLNTAAVTAMPIGVEYDEAAQQVVLGTGRWGPVPRAVFDYAVGAKNIVRSWVNYRKAVPGGKRSSPLDDLHVEAWPAEWSAEFTDLLTVLTRLVDAEPAQAALLDRVLAGPLLTLPTLAEHGVRWPTSTADRKPDFTAPVTEEAPVERLF
;
A
#
# COMPACT_ATOMS: atom_id res chain seq x y z
N MET A 1 -12.47 -12.01 14.61
CA MET A 1 -12.08 -12.29 13.20
C MET A 1 -12.67 -11.21 12.33
N LEU A 2 -11.92 -10.66 11.38
CA LEU A 2 -12.39 -9.55 10.53
C LEU A 2 -13.47 -10.01 9.53
N ASN A 3 -13.36 -11.23 9.00
CA ASN A 3 -14.39 -11.82 8.14
C ASN A 3 -15.55 -12.35 9.00
N THR A 4 -16.76 -11.81 8.78
CA THR A 4 -17.97 -12.11 9.55
C THR A 4 -19.05 -12.83 8.75
N ALA A 5 -18.96 -12.83 7.42
CA ALA A 5 -19.82 -13.60 6.53
C ALA A 5 -19.06 -13.98 5.25
N ALA A 6 -19.27 -15.21 4.78
CA ALA A 6 -18.61 -15.73 3.59
C ALA A 6 -19.23 -15.16 2.30
N VAL A 7 -18.39 -15.02 1.28
CA VAL A 7 -18.83 -14.73 -0.10
C VAL A 7 -19.27 -16.04 -0.75
N THR A 8 -20.47 -16.05 -1.29
CA THR A 8 -21.09 -17.25 -1.88
C THR A 8 -21.29 -17.15 -3.40
N ALA A 9 -21.02 -16.00 -3.98
CA ALA A 9 -21.13 -15.74 -5.42
C ALA A 9 -20.11 -14.68 -5.84
N MET A 10 -19.78 -14.64 -7.13
CA MET A 10 -18.89 -13.60 -7.65
C MET A 10 -19.49 -12.20 -7.42
N PRO A 11 -18.73 -11.26 -6.83
CA PRO A 11 -19.25 -9.94 -6.53
C PRO A 11 -19.40 -9.10 -7.80
N ILE A 12 -20.31 -8.13 -7.75
CA ILE A 12 -20.47 -7.10 -8.79
C ILE A 12 -19.81 -5.77 -8.41
N GLY A 13 -19.38 -5.63 -7.15
CA GLY A 13 -18.83 -4.41 -6.59
C GLY A 13 -18.47 -4.58 -5.11
N VAL A 14 -18.13 -3.44 -4.50
CA VAL A 14 -17.85 -3.33 -3.06
C VAL A 14 -18.54 -2.10 -2.51
N GLU A 15 -19.15 -2.27 -1.36
CA GLU A 15 -19.91 -1.25 -0.64
C GLU A 15 -19.39 -1.13 0.79
N TYR A 16 -19.77 -0.05 1.45
CA TYR A 16 -19.45 0.20 2.85
C TYR A 16 -20.73 0.46 3.61
N ASP A 17 -20.98 -0.34 4.65
CA ASP A 17 -22.03 -0.14 5.61
C ASP A 17 -21.46 0.72 6.75
N GLU A 18 -21.81 2.01 6.76
CA GLU A 18 -21.35 2.97 7.76
C GLU A 18 -21.88 2.65 9.17
N ALA A 19 -23.10 2.10 9.27
CA ALA A 19 -23.72 1.82 10.57
C ALA A 19 -23.07 0.60 11.23
N ALA A 20 -22.73 -0.42 10.45
CA ALA A 20 -22.04 -1.62 10.93
C ALA A 20 -20.50 -1.47 10.92
N GLN A 21 -19.97 -0.41 10.31
CA GLN A 21 -18.55 -0.25 9.97
C GLN A 21 -18.01 -1.47 9.21
N GLN A 22 -18.73 -1.88 8.15
CA GLN A 22 -18.43 -3.10 7.41
C GLN A 22 -18.15 -2.83 5.94
N VAL A 23 -17.18 -3.57 5.40
CA VAL A 23 -17.01 -3.69 3.95
C VAL A 23 -17.86 -4.86 3.46
N VAL A 24 -18.72 -4.60 2.48
CA VAL A 24 -19.67 -5.55 1.92
C VAL A 24 -19.28 -5.90 0.49
N LEU A 25 -19.13 -7.19 0.21
CA LEU A 25 -18.77 -7.72 -1.10
C LEU A 25 -19.69 -8.91 -1.42
N GLY A 26 -20.75 -8.62 -2.17
CA GLY A 26 -21.84 -9.58 -2.38
C GLY A 26 -22.46 -10.00 -1.05
N THR A 27 -22.39 -11.29 -0.72
CA THR A 27 -22.84 -11.85 0.57
C THR A 27 -21.78 -11.77 1.68
N GLY A 28 -20.53 -11.46 1.32
CA GLY A 28 -19.42 -11.39 2.27
C GLY A 28 -19.39 -10.08 3.06
N ARG A 29 -18.95 -10.16 4.31
CA ARG A 29 -18.89 -9.02 5.24
C ARG A 29 -17.58 -9.01 6.03
N TRP A 30 -16.91 -7.86 6.06
CA TRP A 30 -15.70 -7.64 6.86
C TRP A 30 -15.91 -6.49 7.83
N GLY A 31 -15.67 -6.72 9.12
CA GLY A 31 -15.75 -5.66 10.11
C GLY A 31 -15.25 -6.05 11.50
N PRO A 32 -15.03 -5.05 12.37
CA PRO A 32 -15.14 -3.61 12.07
C PRO A 32 -13.97 -3.13 11.18
N VAL A 33 -14.27 -2.28 10.17
CA VAL A 33 -13.30 -1.62 9.29
C VAL A 33 -13.56 -0.11 9.35
N PRO A 34 -12.63 0.71 9.87
CA PRO A 34 -12.80 2.16 9.87
C PRO A 34 -13.00 2.73 8.47
N ARG A 35 -13.77 3.81 8.34
CA ARG A 35 -14.04 4.45 7.04
C ARG A 35 -12.76 4.86 6.31
N ALA A 36 -11.75 5.34 7.04
CA ALA A 36 -10.44 5.70 6.49
C ALA A 36 -9.73 4.52 5.78
N VAL A 37 -9.92 3.29 6.27
CA VAL A 37 -9.35 2.08 5.64
C VAL A 37 -10.07 1.77 4.32
N PHE A 38 -11.40 1.91 4.29
CA PHE A 38 -12.19 1.72 3.06
C PHE A 38 -11.89 2.80 2.02
N ASP A 39 -11.70 4.05 2.46
CA ASP A 39 -11.42 5.19 1.59
C ASP A 39 -9.94 5.33 1.19
N TYR A 40 -9.05 4.52 1.77
CA TYR A 40 -7.61 4.60 1.56
C TYR A 40 -7.23 4.64 0.06
N ALA A 41 -6.45 5.66 -0.31
CA ALA A 41 -6.12 5.95 -1.70
C ALA A 41 -4.65 6.34 -1.87
N VAL A 42 -4.04 5.86 -2.96
CA VAL A 42 -2.68 6.24 -3.39
C VAL A 42 -2.78 6.81 -4.79
N GLY A 43 -2.29 8.04 -5.01
CA GLY A 43 -2.36 8.70 -6.31
C GLY A 43 -3.80 8.82 -6.84
N ALA A 44 -4.75 9.21 -5.98
CA ALA A 44 -6.19 9.28 -6.26
C ALA A 44 -6.88 7.94 -6.60
N LYS A 45 -6.19 6.81 -6.46
CA LYS A 45 -6.74 5.47 -6.70
C LYS A 45 -7.09 4.80 -5.37
N ASN A 46 -8.39 4.57 -5.13
CA ASN A 46 -8.85 3.82 -3.97
C ASN A 46 -8.44 2.35 -4.07
N ILE A 47 -7.76 1.84 -3.04
CA ILE A 47 -7.11 0.53 -3.09
C ILE A 47 -8.12 -0.61 -2.96
N VAL A 48 -9.10 -0.51 -2.06
CA VAL A 48 -10.15 -1.52 -1.89
C VAL A 48 -10.95 -1.69 -3.18
N ARG A 49 -11.45 -0.58 -3.75
CA ARG A 49 -12.20 -0.59 -5.02
C ARG A 49 -11.35 -1.11 -6.17
N SER A 50 -10.07 -0.73 -6.23
CA SER A 50 -9.14 -1.26 -7.23
C SER A 50 -8.99 -2.76 -7.13
N TRP A 51 -8.75 -3.30 -5.93
CA TRP A 51 -8.55 -4.73 -5.72
C TRP A 51 -9.78 -5.52 -6.13
N VAL A 52 -10.96 -5.06 -5.73
CA VAL A 52 -12.24 -5.70 -6.07
C VAL A 52 -12.50 -5.60 -7.58
N ASN A 53 -12.18 -4.49 -8.26
CA ASN A 53 -12.45 -4.34 -9.69
C ASN A 53 -11.83 -5.43 -10.59
N TYR A 54 -10.72 -6.05 -10.17
CA TYR A 54 -10.10 -7.18 -10.88
C TYR A 54 -10.71 -8.55 -10.52
N ARG A 55 -11.58 -8.62 -9.52
CA ARG A 55 -12.13 -9.86 -8.92
C ARG A 55 -13.67 -9.85 -8.86
N LYS A 56 -14.31 -9.31 -9.91
CA LYS A 56 -15.78 -9.26 -10.05
C LYS A 56 -16.25 -10.21 -11.14
N ALA A 57 -17.55 -10.51 -11.12
CA ALA A 57 -18.22 -11.36 -12.11
C ALA A 57 -17.96 -10.91 -13.57
N VAL A 58 -17.83 -9.60 -13.78
CA VAL A 58 -17.35 -9.02 -15.05
C VAL A 58 -16.15 -8.15 -14.72
N PRO A 59 -14.91 -8.63 -14.93
CA PRO A 59 -13.71 -7.84 -14.70
C PRO A 59 -13.69 -6.60 -15.61
N GLY A 60 -13.24 -5.47 -15.06
CA GLY A 60 -13.02 -4.27 -15.88
C GLY A 60 -11.75 -4.41 -16.72
N GLY A 61 -11.69 -3.76 -17.90
CA GLY A 61 -10.50 -3.75 -18.74
C GLY A 61 -10.82 -3.61 -20.22
N LYS A 62 -9.79 -3.30 -21.03
CA LYS A 62 -9.91 -3.32 -22.48
C LYS A 62 -9.84 -4.79 -22.94
N ARG A 63 -10.90 -5.27 -23.59
CA ARG A 63 -10.88 -6.55 -24.29
C ARG A 63 -10.06 -6.40 -25.58
N SER A 64 -9.01 -7.19 -25.67
CA SER A 64 -7.99 -7.20 -26.71
C SER A 64 -7.87 -8.56 -27.38
N SER A 65 -8.30 -9.64 -26.71
CA SER A 65 -8.30 -11.00 -27.25
C SER A 65 -9.37 -11.87 -26.58
N PRO A 66 -9.72 -13.04 -27.16
CA PRO A 66 -10.62 -14.02 -26.53
C PRO A 66 -10.13 -14.55 -25.17
N LEU A 67 -8.84 -14.40 -24.85
CA LEU A 67 -8.33 -14.75 -23.51
C LEU A 67 -8.88 -13.83 -22.42
N ASP A 68 -9.31 -12.62 -22.78
CA ASP A 68 -9.88 -11.66 -21.82
C ASP A 68 -11.30 -12.07 -21.35
N ASP A 69 -11.92 -13.03 -22.04
CA ASP A 69 -13.21 -13.61 -21.63
C ASP A 69 -13.01 -14.80 -20.66
N LEU A 70 -11.76 -15.28 -20.47
CA LEU A 70 -11.44 -16.30 -19.49
C LEU A 70 -11.22 -15.66 -18.12
N HIS A 71 -12.17 -15.86 -17.21
CA HIS A 71 -12.06 -15.41 -15.84
C HIS A 71 -12.59 -16.45 -14.85
N VAL A 72 -12.26 -16.26 -13.58
CA VAL A 72 -12.77 -17.11 -12.50
C VAL A 72 -14.29 -16.96 -12.41
N GLU A 73 -15.00 -18.08 -12.38
CA GLU A 73 -16.48 -18.11 -12.35
C GLU A 73 -17.06 -18.23 -10.93
N ALA A 74 -16.26 -18.66 -9.97
CA ALA A 74 -16.67 -18.85 -8.58
C ALA A 74 -15.65 -18.25 -7.61
N TRP A 75 -16.14 -17.67 -6.51
CA TRP A 75 -15.28 -17.01 -5.52
C TRP A 75 -14.36 -18.03 -4.81
N PRO A 76 -13.04 -17.97 -5.02
CA PRO A 76 -12.10 -18.85 -4.34
C PRO A 76 -11.94 -18.45 -2.87
N ALA A 77 -11.77 -19.42 -1.97
CA ALA A 77 -11.67 -19.15 -0.53
C ALA A 77 -10.42 -18.31 -0.19
N GLU A 78 -9.34 -18.48 -0.94
CA GLU A 78 -8.10 -17.72 -0.86
C GLU A 78 -8.32 -16.22 -1.08
N TRP A 79 -9.28 -15.81 -1.92
CA TRP A 79 -9.56 -14.38 -2.12
C TRP A 79 -10.16 -13.73 -0.88
N SER A 80 -10.90 -14.47 -0.07
CA SER A 80 -11.36 -13.96 1.23
C SER A 80 -10.20 -13.75 2.20
N ALA A 81 -9.18 -14.62 2.14
CA ALA A 81 -7.96 -14.48 2.93
C ALA A 81 -7.13 -13.30 2.44
N GLU A 82 -6.87 -13.20 1.13
CA GLU A 82 -6.19 -12.07 0.49
C GLU A 82 -6.87 -10.74 0.81
N PHE A 83 -8.20 -10.68 0.80
CA PHE A 83 -8.94 -9.46 1.13
C PHE A 83 -8.81 -9.11 2.62
N THR A 84 -8.79 -10.11 3.49
CA THR A 84 -8.54 -9.91 4.93
C THR A 84 -7.13 -9.35 5.17
N ASP A 85 -6.13 -9.89 4.47
CA ASP A 85 -4.75 -9.41 4.55
C ASP A 85 -4.64 -7.97 4.02
N LEU A 86 -5.29 -7.66 2.90
CA LEU A 86 -5.34 -6.31 2.36
C LEU A 86 -5.90 -5.32 3.39
N LEU A 87 -7.09 -5.60 3.96
CA LEU A 87 -7.71 -4.73 4.96
C LEU A 87 -6.82 -4.59 6.21
N THR A 88 -6.12 -5.65 6.61
CA THR A 88 -5.19 -5.62 7.73
C THR A 88 -4.01 -4.70 7.46
N VAL A 89 -3.40 -4.79 6.27
CA VAL A 89 -2.30 -3.89 5.86
C VAL A 89 -2.78 -2.44 5.81
N LEU A 90 -3.92 -2.18 5.18
CA LEU A 90 -4.46 -0.83 5.08
C LEU A 90 -4.80 -0.25 6.46
N THR A 91 -5.31 -1.06 7.39
CA THR A 91 -5.53 -0.64 8.79
C THR A 91 -4.23 -0.19 9.43
N ARG A 92 -3.16 -0.99 9.32
CA ARG A 92 -1.85 -0.63 9.87
C ARG A 92 -1.25 0.62 9.24
N LEU A 93 -1.51 0.86 7.94
CA LEU A 93 -1.07 2.08 7.28
C LEU A 93 -1.80 3.29 7.85
N VAL A 94 -3.13 3.24 7.92
CA VAL A 94 -3.96 4.31 8.53
C VAL A 94 -3.53 4.60 9.97
N ASP A 95 -3.29 3.55 10.77
CA ASP A 95 -2.84 3.72 12.16
C ASP A 95 -1.45 4.39 12.27
N ALA A 96 -0.58 4.19 11.27
CA ALA A 96 0.76 4.76 11.23
C ALA A 96 0.82 6.20 10.68
N GLU A 97 -0.18 6.63 9.90
CA GLU A 97 -0.20 7.95 9.24
C GLU A 97 0.05 9.12 10.19
N PRO A 98 -0.53 9.22 11.40
CA PRO A 98 -0.27 10.35 12.29
C PRO A 98 1.19 10.47 12.71
N ALA A 99 1.85 9.34 12.99
CA ALA A 99 3.26 9.30 13.37
C ALA A 99 4.16 9.66 12.18
N GLN A 100 3.80 9.20 10.97
CA GLN A 100 4.49 9.55 9.74
C GLN A 100 4.38 11.04 9.41
N ALA A 101 3.19 11.64 9.57
CA ALA A 101 2.98 13.07 9.39
C ALA A 101 3.82 13.90 10.37
N ALA A 102 3.80 13.53 11.66
CA ALA A 102 4.62 14.21 12.68
C ALA A 102 6.13 14.07 12.41
N LEU A 103 6.57 12.91 11.92
CA LEU A 103 7.97 12.72 11.51
C LEU A 103 8.31 13.61 10.31
N LEU A 104 7.45 13.66 9.29
CA LEU A 104 7.63 14.51 8.13
C LEU A 104 7.73 15.98 8.53
N ASP A 105 6.83 16.46 9.39
CA ASP A 105 6.86 17.84 9.89
C ASP A 105 8.17 18.16 10.60
N ARG A 106 8.68 17.25 11.43
CA ARG A 106 9.99 17.40 12.09
C ARG A 106 11.14 17.46 11.09
N VAL A 107 11.11 16.63 10.04
CA VAL A 107 12.12 16.64 8.98
C VAL A 107 12.07 17.97 8.22
N LEU A 108 10.88 18.44 7.87
CA LEU A 108 10.67 19.69 7.14
C LEU A 108 11.06 20.93 7.96
N ALA A 109 10.86 20.88 9.29
CA ALA A 109 11.30 21.93 10.21
C ALA A 109 12.80 21.85 10.56
N GLY A 110 13.48 20.77 10.17
CA GLY A 110 14.90 20.56 10.44
C GLY A 110 15.79 21.56 9.69
N PRO A 111 16.99 21.84 10.22
CA PRO A 111 17.95 22.69 9.53
C PRO A 111 18.39 22.04 8.21
N LEU A 112 18.47 22.85 7.14
CA LEU A 112 19.05 22.40 5.89
C LEU A 112 20.57 22.30 6.02
N LEU A 113 21.13 21.17 5.61
CA LEU A 113 22.57 21.00 5.55
C LEU A 113 23.13 21.76 4.34
N THR A 114 24.14 22.59 4.59
CA THR A 114 24.82 23.32 3.51
C THR A 114 25.83 22.43 2.79
N LEU A 115 26.20 22.78 1.56
CA LEU A 115 27.28 22.07 0.84
C LEU A 115 28.58 22.01 1.65
N PRO A 116 29.07 23.10 2.29
CA PRO A 116 30.23 23.02 3.18
C PRO A 116 30.05 22.01 4.32
N THR A 117 28.91 22.03 5.02
CA THR A 117 28.64 21.09 6.11
C THR A 117 28.66 19.64 5.63
N LEU A 118 28.05 19.37 4.47
CA LEU A 118 28.08 18.04 3.86
C LEU A 118 29.51 17.62 3.48
N ALA A 119 30.34 18.57 3.01
CA ALA A 119 31.75 18.31 2.69
C ALA A 119 32.57 17.96 3.92
N GLU A 120 32.34 18.63 5.06
CA GLU A 120 32.96 18.31 6.36
C GLU A 120 32.61 16.87 6.81
N HIS A 121 31.41 16.39 6.46
CA HIS A 121 30.95 15.02 6.69
C HIS A 121 31.35 14.02 5.59
N GLY A 122 32.23 14.40 4.66
CA GLY A 122 32.81 13.50 3.67
C GLY A 122 32.02 13.33 2.37
N VAL A 123 30.92 14.07 2.19
CA VAL A 123 30.21 14.09 0.90
C VAL A 123 31.10 14.74 -0.16
N ARG A 124 31.19 14.08 -1.31
CA ARG A 124 31.94 14.57 -2.48
C ARG A 124 30.97 14.76 -3.64
N TRP A 125 31.10 15.87 -4.35
CA TRP A 125 30.31 16.15 -5.55
C TRP A 125 31.11 15.78 -6.80
N PRO A 126 30.44 15.31 -7.86
CA PRO A 126 31.10 15.01 -9.11
C PRO A 126 31.70 16.30 -9.71
N THR A 127 33.00 16.27 -9.95
CA THR A 127 33.79 17.31 -10.63
C THR A 127 34.04 16.98 -12.10
N SER A 128 33.91 15.69 -12.46
CA SER A 128 34.09 15.18 -13.83
C SER A 128 32.97 14.22 -14.22
N THR A 129 32.89 13.89 -15.51
CA THR A 129 31.97 12.85 -16.02
C THR A 129 32.30 11.46 -15.50
N ALA A 130 33.55 11.20 -15.10
CA ALA A 130 33.96 9.91 -14.54
C ALA A 130 33.32 9.66 -13.16
N ASP A 131 33.08 10.72 -12.38
CA ASP A 131 32.52 10.66 -11.02
C ASP A 131 31.04 10.23 -10.99
N ARG A 132 30.39 10.14 -12.17
CA ARG A 132 29.02 9.62 -12.30
C ARG A 132 28.97 8.09 -12.24
N LYS A 133 30.11 7.40 -12.37
CA LYS A 133 30.16 5.94 -12.30
C LYS A 133 30.05 5.51 -10.84
N PRO A 134 29.14 4.58 -10.51
CA PRO A 134 29.06 4.02 -9.16
C PRO A 134 30.42 3.42 -8.75
N ASP A 135 30.89 3.76 -7.56
CA ASP A 135 32.09 3.15 -6.99
C ASP A 135 31.74 1.79 -6.38
N PHE A 136 32.14 0.73 -7.07
CA PHE A 136 31.96 -0.66 -6.59
C PHE A 136 33.12 -1.13 -5.71
N THR A 137 34.11 -0.27 -5.43
CA THR A 137 35.30 -0.60 -4.62
C THR A 137 35.20 -0.13 -3.18
N ALA A 138 34.18 0.69 -2.86
CA ALA A 138 33.93 1.12 -1.50
C ALA A 138 33.64 -0.10 -0.59
N PRO A 139 34.30 -0.19 0.57
CA PRO A 139 34.00 -1.25 1.54
C PRO A 139 32.55 -1.11 2.00
N VAL A 140 31.88 -2.25 2.19
CA VAL A 140 30.56 -2.29 2.83
C VAL A 140 30.71 -1.64 4.20
N THR A 141 30.02 -0.53 4.42
CA THR A 141 29.93 0.07 5.75
C THR A 141 28.99 -0.81 6.55
N GLU A 142 29.48 -1.49 7.59
CA GLU A 142 28.62 -2.13 8.58
C GLU A 142 27.82 -1.04 9.28
N GLU A 143 26.55 -0.86 8.87
CA GLU A 143 25.62 -0.03 9.62
C GLU A 143 25.42 -0.64 11.00
N ALA A 144 25.56 0.19 12.04
CA ALA A 144 25.22 -0.20 13.39
C ALA A 144 23.76 -0.70 13.42
N PRO A 145 23.45 -1.74 14.21
CA PRO A 145 22.12 -2.32 14.24
C PRO A 145 21.09 -1.22 14.55
N VAL A 146 20.20 -1.00 13.59
CA VAL A 146 19.10 -0.06 13.74
C VAL A 146 18.20 -0.62 14.84
N GLU A 147 18.24 -0.02 16.04
CA GLU A 147 17.20 -0.27 17.04
C GLU A 147 15.86 0.04 16.37
N ARG A 148 14.99 -0.98 16.28
CA ARG A 148 13.74 -0.89 15.54
C ARG A 148 12.94 0.31 16.05
N LEU A 149 12.87 1.35 15.24
CA LEU A 149 11.97 2.49 15.42
C LEU A 149 10.56 2.09 14.97
N PHE A 150 9.93 1.10 15.62
CA PHE A 150 8.47 0.85 15.61
C PHE A 150 8.09 0.01 16.84
#